data_AF-A0A7K3H1C7-F1
#
_entry.id   AF-A0A7K3H1C7-F1
#
_cell.length_a   1.000
_cell.length_b   1.000
_cell.length_c   1.000
_cell.angle_alpha   90.00
_cell.angle_beta   90.00
_cell.angle_gamma   90.00
#
_symmetry.space_group_name_H-M   'P 1'
#
loop_
_entity.id
_entity.type
_entity.pdbx_description
1 polymer ?
#
loop_
_entity_poly.entity_id
_entity_poly.type
_entity_poly.pdbx_seq_one_letter_code
_entity_poly.pdbx_strand_id
1 'polypeptide(L)'
;MKAQRAAAPRPPRVRARTTSIAAFVVLAALIPTTASASGTQEIEVALPYVCTLPSGQLPTTVRISAEFPERADAGETFSPSGVTTTVELPAEAVADLTERGAAQVRAATRLEVGVAQNEATAKATWRGGAEPVALPGSGPLTLVSKGDVPSVAGRGDGDLTFTAGTLAIDLALDPADPAGTDPAATDPAAPRSAATGPDSDSGPDSLTVGCALAEDAPDQGLLATVRVGADGSPSPGGSPSGPDGASPSPDREAQGHGREERQGDRSPEVLETAPGAAPDRDDVPPCRYDEQHPPTDVSLNAYVTGYANVNKMKGAAYLPPSCLLIEQGIPVDGPPDPEHIIFDTVSWANFHYQGRKETPPFPSTFLSFDFAPVKATMVLEQTGPIRIDSRIKLRLSDFTTVTDTYVRAPLVAHVTDLEVNGTPLDVGPDCRTETSLTSVDPDPANHPGDHLVLYGRGEQLIGQEATGYLLLSGGTLSGETSIPAFTGCGTADGEDLDRLLTASVSGPGNHIKQVQGQTCAIAAPVFPTPETPGQCTEDLQPYEIPVAER
;
A
#
# COMPACT_ATOMS: atom_id res chain seq x y z
N MET A 1 54.28 55.99 53.34
CA MET A 1 54.23 54.80 54.21
C MET A 1 52.86 54.16 54.11
N LYS A 2 52.85 52.84 53.85
CA LYS A 2 51.84 51.82 54.17
C LYS A 2 50.36 52.03 53.81
N ALA A 3 49.90 51.06 53.01
CA ALA A 3 48.54 50.64 52.72
C ALA A 3 47.62 50.48 53.95
N GLN A 4 46.30 50.62 53.74
CA GLN A 4 45.36 49.50 53.70
C GLN A 4 43.89 49.93 53.52
N ARG A 5 43.20 49.15 52.67
CA ARG A 5 41.76 48.80 52.57
C ARG A 5 40.71 49.71 53.22
N ALA A 6 39.74 50.12 52.41
CA ALA A 6 38.35 50.31 52.82
C ALA A 6 37.42 49.63 51.80
N ALA A 7 36.55 48.76 52.29
CA ALA A 7 35.46 48.14 51.55
C ALA A 7 34.12 48.78 51.96
N ALA A 8 33.18 48.77 51.00
CA ALA A 8 31.76 49.17 51.04
C ALA A 8 31.48 50.69 51.01
N PRO A 9 30.51 51.17 50.18
CA PRO A 9 29.10 50.86 50.44
C PRO A 9 28.12 50.74 49.23
N ARG A 10 27.05 49.97 49.49
CA ARG A 10 25.64 50.10 49.04
C ARG A 10 25.28 49.98 47.53
N PRO A 11 24.38 49.05 47.17
CA PRO A 11 23.60 49.15 45.93
C PRO A 11 22.39 50.10 46.12
N PRO A 12 22.05 50.95 45.13
CA PRO A 12 20.80 51.70 45.16
C PRO A 12 19.63 50.83 44.69
N ARG A 13 18.54 50.91 45.46
CA ARG A 13 17.22 50.37 45.16
C ARG A 13 16.65 51.07 43.93
N VAL A 14 16.18 50.30 42.94
CA VAL A 14 15.21 50.79 41.95
C VAL A 14 13.86 50.15 42.24
N ARG A 15 12.87 51.04 42.34
CA ARG A 15 11.48 50.81 42.73
C ARG A 15 10.75 49.97 41.69
N ALA A 16 10.21 48.83 42.10
CA ALA A 16 9.09 48.21 41.41
C ALA A 16 7.85 49.10 41.62
N ARG A 17 7.36 49.71 40.53
CA ARG A 17 6.01 50.26 40.47
C ARG A 17 5.15 49.24 39.74
N THR A 18 4.26 48.62 40.50
CA THR A 18 3.03 48.00 40.01
C THR A 18 2.16 49.07 39.38
N THR A 19 1.73 48.84 38.14
CA THR A 19 0.56 49.53 37.57
C THR A 19 -0.04 48.57 36.55
N SER A 20 -1.18 48.00 36.94
CA SER A 20 -2.06 47.23 36.08
C SER A 20 -2.59 48.13 34.96
N ILE A 21 -2.36 47.75 33.71
CA ILE A 21 -3.09 48.28 32.56
C ILE A 21 -3.56 47.09 31.75
N ALA A 22 -4.89 46.95 31.70
CA ALA A 22 -5.58 46.09 30.77
C ALA A 22 -5.30 46.55 29.34
N ALA A 23 -4.86 45.64 28.48
CA ALA A 23 -4.88 45.80 27.04
C ALA A 23 -5.41 44.51 26.43
N PHE A 24 -6.68 44.57 26.01
CA PHE A 24 -7.24 43.67 25.01
C PHE A 24 -6.39 43.79 23.73
N VAL A 25 -5.72 42.70 23.34
CA VAL A 25 -5.35 42.48 21.94
C VAL A 25 -5.99 41.17 21.52
N VAL A 26 -6.88 41.34 20.55
CA VAL A 26 -7.66 40.32 19.86
C VAL A 26 -6.74 39.20 19.36
N LEU A 27 -6.98 37.97 19.83
CA LEU A 27 -6.57 36.76 19.11
C LEU A 27 -7.43 36.68 17.85
N ALA A 28 -6.90 37.12 16.72
CA ALA A 28 -7.41 36.80 15.40
C ALA A 28 -6.25 36.65 14.42
N ALA A 29 -6.32 35.54 13.67
CA ALA A 29 -5.64 35.27 12.40
C ALA A 29 -4.12 34.98 12.42
N LEU A 30 -3.77 33.72 12.71
CA LEU A 30 -2.80 32.96 11.93
C LEU A 30 -3.32 31.53 11.76
N ILE A 31 -4.39 31.42 10.97
CA ILE A 31 -4.79 30.18 10.31
C ILE A 31 -3.88 30.08 9.07
N PRO A 32 -3.14 28.98 8.86
CA PRO A 32 -2.59 28.68 7.54
C PRO A 32 -3.77 28.62 6.58
N THR A 33 -3.83 29.52 5.60
CA THR A 33 -4.78 29.40 4.51
C THR A 33 -4.38 28.19 3.67
N THR A 34 -4.81 27.01 4.11
CA THR A 34 -5.25 25.99 3.17
C THR A 34 -6.32 26.70 2.33
N ALA A 35 -6.09 26.79 1.03
CA ALA A 35 -7.20 27.01 0.11
C ALA A 35 -8.22 25.94 0.48
N SER A 36 -9.33 26.40 1.04
CA SER A 36 -10.30 25.55 1.69
C SER A 36 -10.99 24.74 0.61
N ALA A 37 -10.92 23.41 0.67
CA ALA A 37 -12.10 22.63 0.30
C ALA A 37 -13.24 23.23 1.13
N SER A 38 -14.19 23.87 0.46
CA SER A 38 -15.30 24.55 1.12
C SER A 38 -16.12 23.50 1.85
N GLY A 39 -16.05 23.47 3.19
CA GLY A 39 -16.89 22.62 4.05
C GLY A 39 -16.49 21.14 4.10
N THR A 40 -16.56 20.55 5.29
CA THR A 40 -16.51 19.11 5.52
C THR A 40 -17.92 18.65 5.86
N GLN A 41 -18.41 17.63 5.15
CA GLN A 41 -19.64 16.94 5.50
C GLN A 41 -19.29 15.68 6.30
N GLU A 42 -19.75 15.62 7.55
CA GLU A 42 -19.70 14.41 8.36
C GLU A 42 -20.97 13.60 8.09
N ILE A 43 -20.81 12.31 7.82
CA ILE A 43 -21.91 11.37 7.62
C ILE A 43 -21.91 10.32 8.70
N GLU A 44 -23.10 9.90 9.10
CA GLU A 44 -23.33 8.75 9.97
C GLU A 44 -24.59 8.04 9.49
N VAL A 45 -24.41 6.93 8.78
CA VAL A 45 -25.50 6.20 8.13
C VAL A 45 -25.64 4.83 8.76
N ALA A 46 -26.85 4.48 9.19
CA ALA A 46 -27.20 3.15 9.67
C ALA A 46 -27.90 2.38 8.54
N LEU A 47 -27.26 1.30 8.08
CA LEU A 47 -27.72 0.48 6.98
C LEU A 47 -28.10 -0.92 7.47
N PRO A 48 -29.25 -1.47 7.03
CA PRO A 48 -29.62 -2.85 7.32
C PRO A 48 -28.81 -3.80 6.43
N TYR A 49 -28.17 -4.78 7.04
CA TYR A 49 -27.48 -5.88 6.38
C TYR A 49 -28.07 -7.23 6.79
N VAL A 50 -27.87 -8.23 5.94
CA VAL A 50 -28.11 -9.63 6.27
C VAL A 50 -26.77 -10.36 6.24
N CYS A 51 -26.31 -10.80 7.40
CA CYS A 51 -25.04 -11.49 7.58
C CYS A 51 -25.25 -13.01 7.61
N THR A 52 -24.38 -13.75 6.93
CA THR A 52 -24.40 -15.21 6.90
C THR A 52 -23.45 -15.75 7.96
N LEU A 53 -24.02 -16.34 9.01
CA LEU A 53 -23.30 -17.00 10.11
C LEU A 53 -23.54 -18.52 10.08
N PRO A 54 -22.77 -19.30 10.85
CA PRO A 54 -23.00 -20.74 10.97
C PRO A 54 -24.43 -21.11 11.41
N SER A 55 -25.06 -20.30 12.28
CA SER A 55 -26.46 -20.46 12.69
C SER A 55 -27.49 -20.08 11.62
N GLY A 56 -27.07 -19.42 10.52
CA GLY A 56 -27.93 -19.02 9.41
C GLY A 56 -27.77 -17.54 9.04
N GLN A 57 -28.72 -17.04 8.26
CA GLN A 57 -28.76 -15.63 7.87
C GLN A 57 -29.44 -14.80 8.95
N LEU A 58 -28.73 -13.80 9.48
CA LEU A 58 -29.19 -12.95 10.56
C LEU A 58 -29.18 -11.48 10.13
N PRO A 59 -30.25 -10.71 10.42
CA PRO A 59 -30.26 -9.28 10.19
C PRO A 59 -29.33 -8.57 11.18
N THR A 60 -28.54 -7.63 10.66
CA THR A 60 -27.51 -6.90 11.39
C THR A 60 -27.58 -5.43 11.00
N THR A 61 -27.48 -4.52 11.97
CA THR A 61 -27.35 -3.09 11.67
C THR A 61 -25.88 -2.73 11.57
N VAL A 62 -25.50 -2.11 10.45
CA VAL A 62 -24.15 -1.60 10.22
C VAL A 62 -24.20 -0.08 10.16
N ARG A 63 -23.47 0.58 11.06
CA ARG A 63 -23.34 2.03 11.10
C ARG A 63 -21.99 2.44 10.54
N ILE A 64 -22.00 3.24 9.49
CA ILE A 64 -20.81 3.75 8.82
C ILE A 64 -20.75 5.25 9.07
N SER A 65 -19.65 5.72 9.67
CA SER A 65 -19.37 7.15 9.81
C SER A 65 -18.11 7.51 9.05
N ALA A 66 -18.10 8.68 8.42
CA ALA A 66 -16.97 9.20 7.65
C ALA A 66 -17.10 10.71 7.45
N GLU A 67 -15.98 11.37 7.18
CA GLU A 67 -15.93 12.79 6.83
C GLU A 67 -15.53 12.92 5.36
N PHE A 68 -16.36 13.59 4.58
CA PHE A 68 -16.10 13.92 3.18
C PHE A 68 -15.93 15.42 3.01
N PRO A 69 -15.20 15.90 1.99
CA PRO A 69 -15.34 17.29 1.57
C PRO A 69 -16.76 17.53 1.00
N GLU A 70 -17.33 18.72 1.18
CA GLU A 70 -18.61 19.06 0.51
C GLU A 70 -18.40 19.29 -1.00
N ARG A 71 -17.20 19.75 -1.37
CA ARG A 71 -16.79 19.99 -2.76
C ARG A 71 -15.35 19.55 -3.01
N ALA A 72 -15.07 19.13 -4.24
CA ALA A 72 -13.73 18.90 -4.74
C ALA A 72 -13.58 19.52 -6.13
N ASP A 73 -12.38 19.93 -6.52
CA ASP A 73 -12.11 20.34 -7.89
C ASP A 73 -11.96 19.11 -8.81
N ALA A 74 -12.24 19.29 -10.11
CA ALA A 74 -12.04 18.21 -11.07
C ALA A 74 -10.56 17.83 -11.14
N GLY A 75 -10.27 16.54 -10.99
CA GLY A 75 -8.91 15.99 -10.89
C GLY A 75 -8.29 16.09 -9.49
N GLU A 76 -8.93 16.77 -8.53
CA GLU A 76 -8.45 16.83 -7.15
C GLU A 76 -8.69 15.49 -6.43
N THR A 77 -7.62 14.90 -5.92
CA THR A 77 -7.69 13.69 -5.11
C THR A 77 -7.99 14.03 -3.66
N PHE A 78 -8.99 13.37 -3.09
CA PHE A 78 -9.27 13.41 -1.65
C PHE A 78 -9.54 12.01 -1.11
N SER A 79 -9.36 11.82 0.19
CA SER A 79 -9.75 10.59 0.89
C SER A 79 -10.72 10.94 2.02
N PRO A 80 -11.83 10.20 2.17
CA PRO A 80 -12.66 10.32 3.36
C PRO A 80 -11.84 10.09 4.64
N SER A 81 -12.01 10.96 5.63
CA SER A 81 -11.35 10.83 6.94
C SER A 81 -12.31 10.27 8.00
N GLY A 82 -11.77 9.87 9.16
CA GLY A 82 -12.59 9.46 10.31
C GLY A 82 -13.43 8.19 10.10
N VAL A 83 -13.09 7.37 9.11
CA VAL A 83 -13.93 6.24 8.71
C VAL A 83 -14.03 5.19 9.81
N THR A 84 -15.25 4.94 10.27
CA THR A 84 -15.57 3.95 11.29
C THR A 84 -16.71 3.08 10.80
N THR A 85 -16.54 1.76 10.87
CA THR A 85 -17.60 0.78 10.60
C THR A 85 -17.95 0.08 11.91
N THR A 86 -19.18 0.33 12.39
CA THR A 86 -19.73 -0.27 13.60
C THR A 86 -20.76 -1.32 13.22
N VAL A 87 -20.54 -2.56 13.63
CA VAL A 87 -21.42 -3.70 13.36
C VAL A 87 -22.03 -4.18 14.68
N GLU A 88 -23.35 -4.31 14.74
CA GLU A 88 -24.04 -4.89 15.90
C GLU A 88 -24.45 -6.34 15.60
N LEU A 89 -23.65 -7.29 16.06
CA LEU A 89 -23.95 -8.71 15.94
C LEU A 89 -25.07 -9.10 16.92
N PRO A 90 -26.09 -9.85 16.49
CA PRO A 90 -27.21 -10.25 17.35
C PRO A 90 -26.79 -11.33 18.37
N ALA A 91 -27.63 -11.58 19.37
CA ALA A 91 -27.31 -12.50 20.47
C ALA A 91 -27.08 -13.95 19.99
N GLU A 92 -27.75 -14.36 18.92
CA GLU A 92 -27.58 -15.66 18.26
C GLU A 92 -26.17 -15.80 17.68
N ALA A 93 -25.63 -14.73 17.09
CA ALA A 93 -24.24 -14.70 16.60
C ALA A 93 -23.24 -14.79 17.76
N VAL A 94 -23.51 -14.14 18.89
CA VAL A 94 -22.67 -14.23 20.10
C VAL A 94 -22.67 -15.65 20.68
N ALA A 95 -23.81 -16.33 20.63
CA ALA A 95 -23.91 -17.73 21.04
C ALA A 95 -23.04 -18.64 20.16
N ASP A 96 -23.07 -18.49 18.83
CA ASP A 96 -22.21 -19.24 17.90
C ASP A 96 -20.72 -19.06 18.21
N LEU A 97 -20.30 -17.84 18.55
CA LEU A 97 -18.91 -17.54 18.90
C LEU A 97 -18.51 -18.16 20.25
N THR A 98 -19.43 -18.15 21.21
CA THR A 98 -19.22 -18.74 22.54
C THR A 98 -19.16 -20.28 22.48
N GLU A 99 -20.00 -20.92 21.67
CA GLU A 99 -19.97 -22.37 21.42
C GLU A 99 -18.66 -22.83 20.79
N ARG A 100 -17.98 -21.94 20.07
CA ARG A 100 -16.63 -22.13 19.50
C ARG A 100 -15.49 -21.86 20.49
N GLY A 101 -15.80 -21.60 21.76
CA GLY A 101 -14.80 -21.39 22.80
C GLY A 101 -14.16 -20.00 22.82
N ALA A 102 -14.69 -19.04 22.04
CA ALA A 102 -14.20 -17.67 22.06
C ALA A 102 -14.61 -16.97 23.36
N ALA A 103 -13.68 -16.21 23.95
CA ALA A 103 -13.97 -15.28 25.06
C ALA A 103 -13.73 -13.82 24.65
N GLN A 104 -12.87 -13.61 23.66
CA GLN A 104 -12.65 -12.33 22.99
C GLN A 104 -12.68 -12.53 21.48
N VAL A 105 -13.04 -11.48 20.76
CA VAL A 105 -12.96 -11.46 19.31
C VAL A 105 -12.27 -10.19 18.82
N ARG A 106 -11.47 -10.32 17.78
CA ARG A 106 -10.87 -9.21 17.05
C ARG A 106 -11.43 -9.21 15.65
N ALA A 107 -11.99 -8.08 15.22
CA ALA A 107 -12.65 -7.96 13.93
C ALA A 107 -11.79 -7.19 12.93
N ALA A 108 -11.72 -7.69 11.71
CA ALA A 108 -11.30 -6.93 10.53
C ALA A 108 -12.48 -6.84 9.55
N THR A 109 -12.75 -5.65 9.01
CA THR A 109 -13.86 -5.39 8.10
C THR A 109 -13.36 -5.05 6.70
N ARG A 110 -14.10 -5.48 5.69
CA ARG A 110 -13.89 -5.14 4.27
C ARG A 110 -15.23 -4.73 3.67
N LEU A 111 -15.44 -3.42 3.54
CA LEU A 111 -16.65 -2.84 2.96
C LEU A 111 -16.39 -2.46 1.50
N GLU A 112 -17.19 -3.00 0.58
CA GLU A 112 -17.22 -2.50 -0.80
C GLU A 112 -17.96 -1.16 -0.85
N VAL A 113 -17.39 -0.16 -1.51
CA VAL A 113 -18.03 1.14 -1.74
C VAL A 113 -18.03 1.44 -3.22
N GLY A 114 -19.22 1.55 -3.79
CA GLY A 114 -19.44 2.05 -5.14
C GLY A 114 -19.20 3.55 -5.18
N VAL A 115 -18.50 4.00 -6.21
CA VAL A 115 -18.28 5.41 -6.52
C VAL A 115 -18.83 5.65 -7.91
N ALA A 116 -19.73 6.62 -8.07
CA ALA A 116 -20.29 6.97 -9.36
C ALA A 116 -20.21 8.47 -9.61
N GLN A 117 -19.92 8.84 -10.85
CA GLN A 117 -19.97 10.20 -11.34
C GLN A 117 -20.50 10.19 -12.77
N ASN A 118 -21.66 10.81 -12.99
CA ASN A 118 -22.37 10.71 -14.27
C ASN A 118 -22.58 9.23 -14.68
N GLU A 119 -22.12 8.83 -15.87
CA GLU A 119 -22.18 7.42 -16.34
C GLU A 119 -21.00 6.57 -15.87
N ALA A 120 -19.94 7.18 -15.31
CA ALA A 120 -18.77 6.46 -14.85
C ALA A 120 -19.01 5.85 -13.47
N THR A 121 -18.64 4.58 -13.29
CA THR A 121 -18.71 3.88 -12.01
C THR A 121 -17.36 3.22 -11.70
N ALA A 122 -17.05 3.13 -10.41
CA ALA A 122 -15.89 2.46 -9.86
C ALA A 122 -16.27 1.80 -8.53
N LYS A 123 -15.44 0.87 -8.07
CA LYS A 123 -15.58 0.23 -6.75
C LYS A 123 -14.30 0.41 -5.96
N ALA A 124 -14.43 0.70 -4.69
CA ALA A 124 -13.36 0.76 -3.72
C ALA A 124 -13.62 -0.24 -2.59
N THR A 125 -12.58 -0.69 -1.90
CA THR A 125 -12.72 -1.50 -0.68
C THR A 125 -12.15 -0.72 0.49
N TRP A 126 -13.00 -0.43 1.47
CA TRP A 126 -12.60 0.19 2.74
C TRP A 126 -12.27 -0.91 3.73
N ARG A 127 -11.08 -0.83 4.35
CA ARG A 127 -10.60 -1.87 5.27
C ARG A 127 -10.52 -1.31 6.66
N GLY A 128 -11.10 -1.99 7.63
CA GLY A 128 -11.06 -1.60 9.04
C GLY A 128 -10.46 -2.68 9.93
N GLY A 129 -9.70 -2.29 10.94
CA GLY A 129 -9.29 -3.15 12.05
C GLY A 129 -9.94 -2.71 13.36
N ALA A 130 -10.18 -3.66 14.26
CA ALA A 130 -10.68 -3.42 15.60
C ALA A 130 -9.72 -4.00 16.65
N GLU A 131 -9.64 -3.35 17.81
CA GLU A 131 -9.03 -3.95 19.00
C GLU A 131 -9.86 -5.15 19.49
N PRO A 132 -9.27 -6.10 20.24
CA PRO A 132 -10.00 -7.22 20.81
C PRO A 132 -11.15 -6.76 21.73
N VAL A 133 -12.33 -7.37 21.55
CA VAL A 133 -13.54 -7.10 22.34
C VAL A 133 -13.97 -8.37 23.05
N ALA A 134 -14.22 -8.29 24.35
CA ALA A 134 -14.74 -9.41 25.12
C ALA A 134 -16.18 -9.74 24.71
N LEU A 135 -16.49 -11.03 24.55
CA LEU A 135 -17.83 -11.50 24.28
C LEU A 135 -18.74 -11.24 25.50
N PRO A 136 -19.92 -10.63 25.31
CA PRO A 136 -20.86 -10.43 26.40
C PRO A 136 -21.48 -11.77 26.80
N GLY A 137 -21.69 -11.97 28.11
CA GLY A 137 -22.33 -13.20 28.61
C GLY A 137 -23.79 -13.38 28.16
N SER A 138 -24.43 -12.33 27.64
CA SER A 138 -25.75 -12.35 26.99
C SER A 138 -25.99 -11.06 26.23
N GLY A 139 -26.67 -11.11 25.07
CA GLY A 139 -27.07 -9.93 24.30
C GLY A 139 -26.20 -9.66 23.07
N PRO A 140 -26.43 -8.55 22.36
CA PRO A 140 -25.70 -8.23 21.14
C PRO A 140 -24.25 -7.82 21.42
N LEU A 141 -23.39 -7.98 20.42
CA LEU A 141 -21.99 -7.56 20.44
C LEU A 141 -21.78 -6.44 19.42
N THR A 142 -21.33 -5.29 19.91
CA THR A 142 -20.94 -4.17 19.05
C THR A 142 -19.44 -4.24 18.73
N LEU A 143 -19.12 -4.34 17.44
CA LEU A 143 -17.77 -4.32 16.91
C LEU A 143 -17.53 -2.97 16.23
N VAL A 144 -16.48 -2.27 16.63
CA VAL A 144 -16.11 -0.96 16.05
C VAL A 144 -14.76 -1.10 15.38
N SER A 145 -14.73 -0.96 14.05
CA SER A 145 -13.52 -1.02 13.25
C SER A 145 -13.20 0.33 12.63
N LYS A 146 -11.91 0.66 12.57
CA LYS A 146 -11.37 1.87 11.92
C LYS A 146 -10.32 1.46 10.92
N GLY A 147 -10.20 2.18 9.80
CA GLY A 147 -9.06 1.92 8.92
C GLY A 147 -9.09 2.70 7.63
N ASP A 148 -8.23 2.24 6.72
CA ASP A 148 -7.80 2.99 5.56
C ASP A 148 -8.85 3.02 4.46
N VAL A 149 -8.96 4.19 3.85
CA VAL A 149 -9.86 4.46 2.73
C VAL A 149 -9.06 4.93 1.51
N PRO A 150 -9.22 4.29 0.34
CA PRO A 150 -8.57 4.72 -0.88
C PRO A 150 -8.94 6.17 -1.27
N SER A 151 -7.98 6.90 -1.84
CA SER A 151 -8.23 8.23 -2.41
C SER A 151 -9.10 8.15 -3.67
N VAL A 152 -9.94 9.16 -3.86
CA VAL A 152 -10.83 9.30 -5.03
C VAL A 152 -10.66 10.69 -5.63
N ALA A 153 -10.77 10.78 -6.95
CA ALA A 153 -10.82 12.05 -7.68
C ALA A 153 -12.01 12.03 -8.65
N GLY A 154 -12.75 13.13 -8.69
CA GLY A 154 -13.75 13.35 -9.74
C GLY A 154 -13.04 13.67 -11.07
N ARG A 155 -13.50 13.07 -12.17
CA ARG A 155 -12.85 13.22 -13.50
C ARG A 155 -13.36 14.42 -14.29
N GLY A 156 -14.45 15.04 -13.86
CA GLY A 156 -15.04 16.22 -14.47
C GLY A 156 -16.11 16.80 -13.56
N ASP A 157 -16.84 17.79 -14.08
CA ASP A 157 -17.92 18.43 -13.32
C ASP A 157 -19.07 17.45 -13.07
N GLY A 158 -19.69 17.55 -11.89
CA GLY A 158 -20.85 16.77 -11.48
C GLY A 158 -20.69 16.08 -10.14
N ASP A 159 -21.80 15.53 -9.65
CA ASP A 159 -21.87 14.90 -8.34
C ASP A 159 -21.16 13.55 -8.33
N LEU A 160 -20.28 13.37 -7.36
CA LEU A 160 -19.59 12.13 -7.05
C LEU A 160 -20.31 11.46 -5.88
N THR A 161 -21.02 10.37 -6.15
CA THR A 161 -21.83 9.64 -5.16
C THR A 161 -21.11 8.41 -4.65
N PHE A 162 -21.16 8.19 -3.33
CA PHE A 162 -20.57 7.03 -2.65
C PHE A 162 -21.68 6.16 -2.08
N THR A 163 -21.69 4.86 -2.39
CA THR A 163 -22.73 3.92 -1.96
C THR A 163 -22.11 2.67 -1.32
N ALA A 164 -22.58 2.25 -0.16
CA ALA A 164 -22.14 1.01 0.48
C ALA A 164 -22.65 -0.23 -0.27
N GLY A 165 -21.78 -1.22 -0.45
CA GLY A 165 -22.04 -2.50 -1.11
C GLY A 165 -21.96 -3.68 -0.15
N THR A 166 -21.29 -4.76 -0.54
CA THR A 166 -21.12 -5.94 0.33
C THR A 166 -20.11 -5.69 1.45
N LEU A 167 -20.34 -6.28 2.62
CA LEU A 167 -19.44 -6.22 3.77
C LEU A 167 -18.95 -7.62 4.13
N ALA A 168 -17.65 -7.80 4.30
CA ALA A 168 -17.07 -9.00 4.90
C ALA A 168 -16.45 -8.65 6.27
N ILE A 169 -16.62 -9.55 7.24
CA ILE A 169 -16.10 -9.41 8.59
C ILE A 169 -15.28 -10.65 8.91
N ASP A 170 -13.97 -10.48 9.07
CA ASP A 170 -13.04 -11.53 9.46
C ASP A 170 -12.84 -11.45 10.98
N LEU A 171 -13.28 -12.47 11.71
CA LEU A 171 -13.22 -12.56 13.16
C LEU A 171 -12.11 -13.53 13.58
N ALA A 172 -11.13 -13.03 14.34
CA ALA A 172 -10.20 -13.89 15.08
C ALA A 172 -10.76 -14.16 16.48
N LEU A 173 -10.84 -15.43 16.84
CA LEU A 173 -11.44 -15.93 18.08
C LEU A 173 -10.33 -16.26 19.08
N ASP A 174 -10.30 -15.55 20.20
CA ASP A 174 -9.31 -15.74 21.25
C ASP A 174 -9.98 -16.37 22.49
N PRO A 175 -9.44 -17.49 23.04
CA PRO A 175 -9.94 -18.08 24.28
C PRO A 175 -9.62 -17.18 25.49
N ALA A 176 -10.30 -17.39 26.62
CA ALA A 176 -10.07 -16.58 27.82
C ALA A 176 -8.63 -16.75 28.34
N ASP A 177 -7.92 -15.64 28.46
CA ASP A 177 -6.57 -15.61 29.05
C ASP A 177 -6.66 -15.95 30.55
N PRO A 178 -5.95 -16.97 31.07
CA PRO A 178 -5.99 -17.34 32.48
C PRO A 178 -5.06 -16.41 33.30
N ALA A 179 -5.30 -15.11 33.27
CA ALA A 179 -4.52 -14.12 34.01
C ALA A 179 -5.42 -13.32 34.96
N GLY A 180 -5.79 -13.96 36.08
CA GLY A 180 -6.56 -13.35 37.16
C GLY A 180 -6.37 -14.01 38.53
N THR A 181 -5.32 -14.82 38.73
CA THR A 181 -5.05 -15.43 40.04
C THR A 181 -3.83 -14.79 40.68
N ASP A 182 -4.10 -14.06 41.76
CA ASP A 182 -3.21 -13.40 42.71
C ASP A 182 -1.95 -14.25 43.07
N PRO A 183 -0.71 -13.73 42.94
CA PRO A 183 0.50 -14.48 43.29
C PRO A 183 0.74 -14.41 44.81
N ALA A 184 -0.11 -15.07 45.59
CA ALA A 184 0.06 -15.16 47.04
C ALA A 184 -0.54 -16.46 47.64
N ALA A 185 -0.08 -17.62 47.17
CA ALA A 185 -0.16 -18.87 47.94
C ALA A 185 0.72 -19.97 47.33
N THR A 186 2.02 -19.97 47.63
CA THR A 186 2.87 -21.15 47.44
C THR A 186 2.81 -22.02 48.69
N ASP A 187 2.16 -23.18 48.57
CA ASP A 187 2.34 -24.32 49.48
C ASP A 187 2.93 -25.49 48.67
N PRO A 188 4.16 -25.95 48.95
CA PRO A 188 4.85 -26.92 48.10
C PRO A 188 4.69 -28.35 48.65
N ALA A 189 3.57 -29.03 48.36
CA ALA A 189 3.50 -30.49 48.49
C ALA A 189 2.19 -31.09 47.91
N ALA A 190 2.22 -31.56 46.65
CA ALA A 190 1.47 -32.75 46.19
C ALA A 190 1.80 -33.08 44.71
N PRO A 191 1.94 -34.37 44.33
CA PRO A 191 2.23 -34.75 42.96
C PRO A 191 0.94 -34.71 42.12
N ARG A 192 0.94 -33.98 41.01
CA ARG A 192 -0.16 -34.03 40.04
C ARG A 192 0.10 -35.12 39.01
N SER A 193 -0.70 -36.17 39.09
CA SER A 193 -0.89 -37.14 38.01
C SER A 193 -1.51 -36.42 36.81
N ALA A 194 -0.85 -36.50 35.67
CA ALA A 194 -1.40 -36.09 34.38
C ALA A 194 -2.44 -37.15 33.96
N ALA A 195 -3.71 -36.77 33.99
CA ALA A 195 -4.79 -37.51 33.35
C ALA A 195 -5.07 -36.85 31.98
N THR A 196 -4.81 -37.66 30.97
CA THR A 196 -5.33 -37.71 29.60
C THR A 196 -6.66 -37.00 29.33
N GLY A 197 -6.62 -36.14 28.30
CA GLY A 197 -7.69 -35.81 27.36
C GLY A 197 -7.04 -35.17 26.12
N PRO A 198 -7.33 -35.64 24.89
CA PRO A 198 -6.87 -34.98 23.66
C PRO A 198 -7.82 -33.81 23.32
N ASP A 199 -7.43 -32.98 22.36
CA ASP A 199 -8.16 -31.81 21.83
C ASP A 199 -7.84 -30.49 22.55
N SER A 200 -6.80 -29.81 22.06
CA SER A 200 -6.65 -28.35 22.12
C SER A 200 -5.65 -27.92 21.05
N ASP A 201 -6.13 -27.97 19.81
CA ASP A 201 -5.67 -27.11 18.72
C ASP A 201 -5.68 -25.66 19.25
N SER A 202 -4.59 -24.90 19.10
CA SER A 202 -4.60 -23.48 19.50
C SER A 202 -3.68 -22.63 18.62
N GLY A 203 -3.96 -22.66 17.31
CA GLY A 203 -3.97 -21.42 16.54
C GLY A 203 -5.28 -20.66 16.80
N PRO A 204 -5.34 -19.32 16.66
CA PRO A 204 -6.59 -18.60 16.84
C PRO A 204 -7.58 -19.07 15.77
N ASP A 205 -8.68 -19.69 16.21
CA ASP A 205 -9.80 -20.02 15.34
C ASP A 205 -10.25 -18.74 14.63
N SER A 206 -10.49 -18.80 13.32
CA SER A 206 -10.93 -17.65 12.54
C SER A 206 -12.24 -17.94 11.83
N LEU A 207 -13.12 -16.94 11.75
CA LEU A 207 -14.43 -17.02 11.14
C LEU A 207 -14.67 -15.81 10.24
N THR A 208 -14.92 -16.04 8.95
CA THR A 208 -15.34 -14.98 8.02
C THR A 208 -16.86 -14.97 7.89
N VAL A 209 -17.47 -13.81 8.15
CA VAL A 209 -18.90 -13.54 8.03
C VAL A 209 -19.12 -12.64 6.81
N GLY A 210 -19.88 -13.15 5.83
CA GLY A 210 -20.30 -12.38 4.66
C GLY A 210 -21.65 -11.70 4.90
N CYS A 211 -21.73 -10.39 4.66
CA CYS A 211 -22.93 -9.59 4.83
C CYS A 211 -23.32 -8.89 3.52
N ALA A 212 -24.59 -9.05 3.13
CA ALA A 212 -25.17 -8.35 2.00
C ALA A 212 -26.06 -7.20 2.49
N LEU A 213 -26.04 -6.07 1.80
CA LEU A 213 -26.96 -4.97 2.05
C LEU A 213 -28.39 -5.45 1.81
N ALA A 214 -29.31 -5.16 2.74
CA ALA A 214 -30.70 -5.59 2.59
C ALA A 214 -31.40 -4.85 1.44
N GLU A 215 -32.34 -5.51 0.77
CA GLU A 215 -33.06 -4.95 -0.39
C GLU A 215 -33.88 -3.69 -0.05
N ASP A 216 -34.26 -3.54 1.22
CA ASP A 216 -35.01 -2.39 1.76
C ASP A 216 -34.10 -1.29 2.34
N ALA A 217 -32.79 -1.37 2.10
CA ALA A 217 -31.85 -0.36 2.57
C ALA A 217 -32.20 1.04 2.02
N PRO A 218 -32.22 2.07 2.89
CA PRO A 218 -32.55 3.43 2.48
C PRO A 218 -31.56 3.93 1.44
N ASP A 219 -32.07 4.68 0.46
CA ASP A 219 -31.30 5.32 -0.61
C ASP A 219 -30.31 4.38 -1.32
N GLN A 220 -30.63 3.08 -1.37
CA GLN A 220 -29.79 2.02 -1.95
C GLN A 220 -28.36 2.00 -1.38
N GLY A 221 -28.21 2.36 -0.10
CA GLY A 221 -26.91 2.38 0.58
C GLY A 221 -26.09 3.65 0.35
N LEU A 222 -26.69 4.76 -0.09
CA LEU A 222 -26.00 6.04 -0.25
C LEU A 222 -25.33 6.49 1.07
N LEU A 223 -24.03 6.75 0.98
CA LEU A 223 -23.19 7.25 2.08
C LEU A 223 -23.03 8.77 2.00
N ALA A 224 -22.58 9.29 0.85
CA ALA A 224 -22.31 10.71 0.67
C ALA A 224 -22.39 11.13 -0.80
N THR A 225 -22.52 12.44 -1.04
CA THR A 225 -22.41 13.06 -2.35
C THR A 225 -21.45 14.25 -2.28
N VAL A 226 -20.38 14.24 -3.08
CA VAL A 226 -19.39 15.32 -3.16
C VAL A 226 -19.56 16.03 -4.49
N ARG A 227 -19.74 17.35 -4.50
CA ARG A 227 -19.88 18.09 -5.76
C ARG A 227 -18.50 18.34 -6.36
N VAL A 228 -18.34 18.02 -7.64
CA VAL A 228 -17.08 18.24 -8.36
C VAL A 228 -17.26 19.37 -9.38
N GLY A 229 -16.36 20.35 -9.38
CA GLY A 229 -16.32 21.45 -10.35
C GLY A 229 -16.54 22.85 -9.76
N ALA A 230 -16.19 23.88 -10.54
CA ALA A 230 -16.25 25.28 -10.10
C ALA A 230 -17.70 25.79 -10.04
N ASP A 231 -18.02 26.62 -9.02
CA ASP A 231 -19.34 27.24 -8.88
C ASP A 231 -19.72 28.03 -10.15
N GLY A 232 -20.61 27.45 -10.96
CA GLY A 232 -21.51 28.22 -11.79
C GLY A 232 -22.41 29.03 -10.86
N SER A 233 -22.07 30.30 -10.63
CA SER A 233 -23.03 31.25 -10.07
C SER A 233 -24.36 31.14 -10.82
N PRO A 234 -25.51 30.97 -10.16
CA PRO A 234 -26.78 30.94 -10.85
C PRO A 234 -26.98 32.30 -11.52
N SER A 235 -26.86 32.35 -12.84
CA SER A 235 -27.20 33.54 -13.61
C SER A 235 -28.69 33.85 -13.36
N PRO A 236 -29.04 35.03 -12.84
CA PRO A 236 -30.44 35.37 -12.65
C PRO A 236 -31.06 35.66 -14.02
N GLY A 237 -32.10 34.89 -14.33
CA GLY A 237 -33.24 35.33 -15.13
C GLY A 237 -32.95 35.73 -16.58
N GLY A 238 -33.09 34.76 -17.49
CA GLY A 238 -33.47 35.07 -18.86
C GLY A 238 -34.86 35.72 -18.90
N SER A 239 -34.94 36.89 -19.51
CA SER A 239 -36.15 37.39 -20.18
C SER A 239 -35.76 38.35 -21.31
N PRO A 240 -36.57 38.44 -22.38
CA PRO A 240 -36.04 38.28 -23.73
C PRO A 240 -36.19 39.53 -24.62
N SER A 241 -35.52 39.44 -25.78
CA SER A 241 -35.86 40.08 -27.06
C SER A 241 -35.31 41.48 -27.35
N GLY A 242 -34.64 41.57 -28.51
CA GLY A 242 -34.50 42.79 -29.30
C GLY A 242 -33.30 42.75 -30.24
N PRO A 243 -33.46 42.44 -31.53
CA PRO A 243 -32.43 42.67 -32.55
C PRO A 243 -32.58 44.09 -33.14
N ASP A 244 -31.46 44.59 -33.66
CA ASP A 244 -31.32 45.41 -34.88
C ASP A 244 -30.31 46.55 -34.70
N GLY A 245 -29.40 46.67 -35.67
CA GLY A 245 -28.87 47.98 -36.07
C GLY A 245 -27.37 48.10 -36.29
N ALA A 246 -26.92 47.65 -37.46
CA ALA A 246 -26.03 48.36 -38.41
C ALA A 246 -24.59 48.78 -38.01
N SER A 247 -23.67 48.33 -38.88
CA SER A 247 -22.25 48.71 -39.13
C SER A 247 -22.03 50.23 -39.40
N PRO A 248 -20.80 50.75 -39.71
CA PRO A 248 -19.48 50.11 -39.86
C PRO A 248 -18.28 50.87 -39.23
N SER A 249 -17.10 50.24 -39.30
CA SER A 249 -15.76 50.77 -39.00
C SER A 249 -15.36 52.02 -39.81
N PRO A 250 -14.30 52.74 -39.39
CA PRO A 250 -13.04 52.57 -40.14
C PRO A 250 -11.73 52.64 -39.33
N ASP A 251 -10.78 51.87 -39.84
CA ASP A 251 -9.31 51.91 -39.78
C ASP A 251 -8.58 52.92 -38.89
N ARG A 252 -7.63 52.38 -38.11
CA ARG A 252 -6.33 53.03 -37.90
C ARG A 252 -5.23 52.02 -37.56
N GLU A 253 -4.26 51.91 -38.46
CA GLU A 253 -2.95 51.32 -38.22
C GLU A 253 -2.16 52.11 -37.17
N ALA A 254 -1.52 51.43 -36.22
CA ALA A 254 -0.24 51.83 -35.62
C ALA A 254 0.39 50.67 -34.82
N GLN A 255 1.41 50.07 -35.44
CA GLN A 255 2.61 49.40 -34.92
C GLN A 255 2.78 49.20 -33.40
N GLY A 256 3.13 47.96 -33.00
CA GLY A 256 3.75 47.65 -31.71
C GLY A 256 4.19 46.19 -31.61
N HIS A 257 5.49 45.97 -31.48
CA HIS A 257 6.16 44.67 -31.34
C HIS A 257 5.63 43.78 -30.19
N GLY A 258 5.62 42.46 -30.38
CA GLY A 258 5.40 41.51 -29.28
C GLY A 258 5.34 40.03 -29.67
N ARG A 259 6.52 39.41 -29.85
CA ARG A 259 6.87 38.05 -29.39
C ARG A 259 5.71 37.03 -29.27
N GLU A 260 5.45 36.25 -30.32
CA GLU A 260 4.72 34.98 -30.19
C GLU A 260 5.65 33.93 -29.56
N GLU A 261 5.48 33.74 -28.25
CA GLU A 261 6.03 32.60 -27.53
C GLU A 261 5.26 31.33 -27.92
N ARG A 262 6.03 30.35 -28.38
CA ARG A 262 5.71 28.93 -28.36
C ARG A 262 5.24 28.54 -26.96
N GLN A 263 3.95 28.37 -26.77
CA GLN A 263 3.38 27.83 -25.54
C GLN A 263 2.19 26.93 -25.91
N GLY A 264 2.51 25.77 -26.47
CA GLY A 264 1.53 24.73 -26.82
C GLY A 264 1.99 23.32 -26.49
N ASP A 265 3.07 23.16 -25.71
CA ASP A 265 3.76 21.86 -25.57
C ASP A 265 4.22 21.61 -24.11
N ARG A 266 3.38 21.96 -23.14
CA ARG A 266 3.67 21.73 -21.70
C ARG A 266 2.52 21.07 -20.94
N SER A 267 1.80 20.17 -21.60
CA SER A 267 1.04 19.15 -20.88
C SER A 267 1.97 17.96 -20.68
N PRO A 268 2.22 17.48 -19.45
CA PRO A 268 2.95 16.24 -19.24
C PRO A 268 2.21 15.12 -19.96
N GLU A 269 2.88 14.46 -20.90
CA GLU A 269 2.41 13.21 -21.45
C GLU A 269 2.54 12.16 -20.34
N VAL A 270 1.43 11.92 -19.66
CA VAL A 270 1.31 10.81 -18.71
C VAL A 270 1.20 9.53 -19.55
N LEU A 271 2.35 8.97 -19.91
CA LEU A 271 2.45 7.58 -20.33
C LEU A 271 2.25 6.69 -19.09
N GLU A 272 1.03 6.68 -18.55
CA GLU A 272 0.59 5.59 -17.69
C GLU A 272 -0.24 4.64 -18.54
N THR A 273 0.34 3.48 -18.87
CA THR A 273 -0.41 2.28 -19.17
C THR A 273 -1.52 2.15 -18.12
N ALA A 274 -2.77 1.98 -18.55
CA ALA A 274 -3.92 1.96 -17.67
C ALA A 274 -3.65 1.06 -16.44
N PRO A 275 -3.86 1.55 -15.19
CA PRO A 275 -3.65 0.74 -14.01
C PRO A 275 -4.48 -0.54 -14.10
N GLY A 276 -3.82 -1.70 -14.11
CA GLY A 276 -4.47 -3.02 -14.09
C GLY A 276 -4.42 -3.85 -15.39
N ALA A 277 -3.78 -3.38 -16.46
CA ALA A 277 -3.52 -4.21 -17.64
C ALA A 277 -2.07 -4.71 -17.68
N ALA A 278 -1.87 -5.97 -18.09
CA ALA A 278 -0.53 -6.46 -18.40
C ALA A 278 0.02 -5.68 -19.60
N PRO A 279 1.30 -5.27 -19.57
CA PRO A 279 1.91 -4.63 -20.73
C PRO A 279 1.99 -5.60 -21.90
N ASP A 280 2.00 -5.06 -23.11
CA ASP A 280 2.17 -5.84 -24.32
C ASP A 280 3.54 -6.53 -24.32
N ARG A 281 3.58 -7.79 -24.75
CA ARG A 281 4.81 -8.59 -24.71
C ARG A 281 5.94 -8.00 -25.54
N ASP A 282 5.59 -7.32 -26.63
CA ASP A 282 6.57 -6.65 -27.50
C ASP A 282 7.25 -5.46 -26.81
N ASP A 283 6.64 -4.92 -25.74
CA ASP A 283 7.18 -3.82 -24.94
C ASP A 283 7.98 -4.30 -23.72
N VAL A 284 8.01 -5.61 -23.46
CA VAL A 284 8.71 -6.21 -22.33
C VAL A 284 10.00 -6.90 -22.78
N PRO A 285 11.12 -6.71 -22.07
CA PRO A 285 12.37 -7.38 -22.41
C PRO A 285 12.22 -8.92 -22.40
N PRO A 286 12.85 -9.65 -23.33
CA PRO A 286 12.77 -11.10 -23.35
C PRO A 286 13.25 -11.71 -22.03
N CYS A 287 12.48 -12.64 -21.48
CA CYS A 287 12.86 -13.37 -20.27
C CYS A 287 13.12 -14.83 -20.58
N ARG A 288 14.34 -15.13 -21.02
CA ARG A 288 14.78 -16.48 -21.35
C ARG A 288 16.25 -16.68 -21.03
N TYR A 289 16.59 -17.94 -20.79
CA TYR A 289 17.98 -18.40 -20.78
C TYR A 289 18.56 -18.29 -22.19
N ASP A 290 19.87 -18.11 -22.28
CA ASP A 290 20.60 -17.92 -23.53
C ASP A 290 21.92 -18.70 -23.52
N GLU A 291 22.72 -18.60 -24.58
CA GLU A 291 23.98 -19.33 -24.67
C GLU A 291 25.00 -18.90 -23.59
N GLN A 292 24.89 -17.69 -23.06
CA GLN A 292 25.76 -17.16 -22.01
C GLN A 292 25.29 -17.59 -20.61
N HIS A 293 23.99 -17.81 -20.47
CA HIS A 293 23.33 -18.33 -19.27
C HIS A 293 22.50 -19.56 -19.64
N PRO A 294 23.13 -20.73 -19.86
CA PRO A 294 22.41 -21.92 -20.25
C PRO A 294 21.56 -22.46 -19.09
N PRO A 295 20.36 -23.01 -19.37
CA PRO A 295 19.50 -23.57 -18.34
C PRO A 295 20.03 -24.92 -17.83
N THR A 296 19.65 -25.24 -16.59
CA THR A 296 19.81 -26.52 -15.90
C THR A 296 18.48 -27.30 -15.91
N ASP A 297 18.47 -28.46 -15.25
CA ASP A 297 17.27 -29.28 -15.03
C ASP A 297 16.29 -28.66 -14.03
N VAL A 298 16.72 -27.66 -13.27
CA VAL A 298 15.93 -26.94 -12.24
C VAL A 298 15.79 -25.44 -12.55
N SER A 299 16.13 -25.02 -13.76
CA SER A 299 15.97 -23.64 -14.21
C SER A 299 14.52 -23.27 -14.46
N LEU A 300 14.14 -22.15 -13.88
CA LEU A 300 12.89 -21.44 -14.06
C LEU A 300 13.19 -20.01 -14.53
N ASN A 301 12.26 -19.39 -15.25
CA ASN A 301 12.26 -17.96 -15.49
C ASN A 301 10.88 -17.38 -15.16
N ALA A 302 10.85 -16.12 -14.73
CA ALA A 302 9.63 -15.39 -14.43
C ALA A 302 9.83 -13.89 -14.65
N TYR A 303 8.74 -13.19 -14.89
CA TYR A 303 8.70 -11.73 -14.77
C TYR A 303 8.33 -11.33 -13.34
N VAL A 304 8.92 -10.24 -12.87
CA VAL A 304 8.47 -9.52 -11.67
C VAL A 304 8.15 -8.07 -12.01
N THR A 305 7.12 -7.53 -11.39
CA THR A 305 6.71 -6.12 -11.51
C THR A 305 6.13 -5.67 -10.17
N GLY A 306 5.94 -4.38 -9.95
CA GLY A 306 5.35 -3.91 -8.71
C GLY A 306 5.46 -2.43 -8.47
N TYR A 307 5.12 -2.01 -7.26
CA TYR A 307 5.29 -0.66 -6.79
C TYR A 307 6.16 -0.63 -5.54
N ALA A 308 7.02 0.39 -5.45
CA ALA A 308 7.80 0.71 -4.27
C ALA A 308 7.56 2.17 -3.90
N ASN A 309 7.07 2.42 -2.68
CA ASN A 309 6.87 3.76 -2.18
C ASN A 309 8.22 4.48 -2.04
N VAL A 310 8.23 5.79 -2.26
CA VAL A 310 9.30 6.68 -1.83
C VAL A 310 8.68 7.63 -0.82
N ASN A 311 8.78 7.25 0.46
CA ASN A 311 7.98 7.84 1.53
C ASN A 311 8.16 9.36 1.63
N LYS A 312 9.40 9.84 1.53
CA LYS A 312 9.71 11.28 1.52
C LYS A 312 9.09 12.07 0.37
N MET A 313 8.88 11.40 -0.77
CA MET A 313 8.27 11.99 -1.95
C MET A 313 6.76 11.80 -2.00
N LYS A 314 6.17 11.06 -1.03
CA LYS A 314 4.75 10.72 -0.97
C LYS A 314 4.20 10.13 -2.28
N GLY A 315 5.02 9.34 -2.97
CA GLY A 315 4.68 8.70 -4.23
C GLY A 315 5.22 7.28 -4.30
N ALA A 316 4.94 6.60 -5.40
CA ALA A 316 5.42 5.24 -5.65
C ALA A 316 6.14 5.17 -6.99
N ALA A 317 7.28 4.50 -7.01
CA ALA A 317 7.99 4.10 -8.21
C ALA A 317 7.35 2.81 -8.74
N TYR A 318 7.05 2.77 -10.04
CA TYR A 318 6.64 1.56 -10.74
C TYR A 318 7.87 0.79 -11.22
N LEU A 319 7.97 -0.48 -10.84
CA LEU A 319 8.94 -1.41 -11.39
C LEU A 319 8.29 -2.12 -12.59
N PRO A 320 8.70 -1.84 -13.84
CA PRO A 320 8.20 -2.54 -15.01
C PRO A 320 8.59 -4.03 -14.99
N PRO A 321 7.94 -4.88 -15.79
CA PRO A 321 8.27 -6.29 -15.85
C PRO A 321 9.76 -6.50 -16.11
N SER A 322 10.41 -7.12 -15.12
CA SER A 322 11.84 -7.38 -15.09
C SER A 322 12.04 -8.89 -15.08
N CYS A 323 12.94 -9.38 -15.93
CA CYS A 323 13.21 -10.81 -16.00
C CYS A 323 14.02 -11.29 -14.80
N LEU A 324 13.56 -12.36 -14.15
CA LEU A 324 14.31 -13.16 -13.21
C LEU A 324 14.59 -14.54 -13.79
N LEU A 325 15.86 -14.93 -13.78
CA LEU A 325 16.32 -16.30 -14.01
C LEU A 325 16.54 -16.95 -12.65
N ILE A 326 15.81 -18.02 -12.37
CA ILE A 326 15.73 -18.68 -11.07
C ILE A 326 16.25 -20.12 -11.19
N GLU A 327 17.20 -20.49 -10.35
CA GLU A 327 17.63 -21.86 -10.14
C GLU A 327 16.94 -22.42 -8.89
N GLN A 328 16.02 -23.35 -9.09
CA GLN A 328 15.24 -23.94 -8.00
C GLN A 328 16.11 -24.85 -7.14
N GLY A 329 16.00 -24.70 -5.82
CA GLY A 329 16.64 -25.60 -4.86
C GLY A 329 16.00 -26.99 -4.83
N ILE A 330 16.78 -27.99 -4.43
CA ILE A 330 16.23 -29.30 -4.07
C ILE A 330 15.64 -29.19 -2.65
N PRO A 331 14.38 -29.62 -2.44
CA PRO A 331 13.78 -29.64 -1.11
C PRO A 331 14.56 -30.55 -0.15
N VAL A 332 14.77 -30.09 1.08
CA VAL A 332 15.35 -30.87 2.18
C VAL A 332 14.37 -30.96 3.34
N ASP A 333 14.48 -32.01 4.15
CA ASP A 333 13.62 -32.19 5.32
C ASP A 333 13.80 -31.02 6.31
N GLY A 334 12.69 -30.39 6.66
CA GLY A 334 12.64 -29.37 7.69
C GLY A 334 12.56 -29.97 9.10
N PRO A 335 12.38 -29.12 10.13
CA PRO A 335 12.17 -29.58 11.50
C PRO A 335 10.97 -30.54 11.58
N PRO A 336 11.05 -31.61 12.39
CA PRO A 336 9.96 -32.55 12.54
C PRO A 336 8.74 -31.89 13.18
N ASP A 337 7.56 -32.18 12.66
CA ASP A 337 6.28 -31.68 13.14
C ASP A 337 5.25 -32.84 13.16
N PRO A 338 4.41 -32.97 14.20
CA PRO A 338 3.47 -34.08 14.31
C PRO A 338 2.29 -33.98 13.32
N GLU A 339 1.98 -32.80 12.83
CA GLU A 339 0.82 -32.52 11.96
C GLU A 339 1.25 -32.25 10.52
N HIS A 340 2.51 -31.88 10.30
CA HIS A 340 3.03 -31.48 9.00
C HIS A 340 4.28 -32.25 8.58
N ILE A 341 4.37 -32.54 7.29
CA ILE A 341 5.66 -32.81 6.65
C ILE A 341 6.22 -31.45 6.20
N ILE A 342 7.40 -31.10 6.69
CA ILE A 342 8.04 -29.81 6.39
C ILE A 342 9.20 -30.04 5.43
N PHE A 343 9.24 -29.25 4.36
CA PHE A 343 10.38 -29.15 3.46
C PHE A 343 10.90 -27.72 3.40
N ASP A 344 12.20 -27.56 3.54
CA ASP A 344 12.88 -26.28 3.30
C ASP A 344 13.55 -26.33 1.92
N THR A 345 13.38 -25.27 1.14
CA THR A 345 13.95 -25.14 -0.20
C THR A 345 14.65 -23.80 -0.32
N VAL A 346 15.87 -23.82 -0.86
CA VAL A 346 16.67 -22.62 -1.10
C VAL A 346 16.92 -22.49 -2.59
N SER A 347 16.31 -21.49 -3.19
CA SER A 347 16.49 -21.17 -4.61
C SER A 347 17.30 -19.87 -4.77
N TRP A 348 17.90 -19.69 -5.93
CA TRP A 348 18.69 -18.50 -6.25
C TRP A 348 18.21 -17.85 -7.53
N ALA A 349 18.18 -16.52 -7.58
CA ALA A 349 17.72 -15.80 -8.74
C ALA A 349 18.66 -14.67 -9.15
N ASN A 350 18.71 -14.37 -10.44
CA ASN A 350 19.40 -13.22 -10.99
C ASN A 350 18.45 -12.42 -11.88
N PHE A 351 18.53 -11.09 -11.79
CA PHE A 351 17.95 -10.27 -12.85
C PHE A 351 18.70 -10.54 -14.15
N HIS A 352 18.01 -10.43 -15.28
CA HIS A 352 18.62 -10.57 -16.59
C HIS A 352 18.08 -9.52 -17.54
N TYR A 353 18.89 -8.49 -17.76
CA TYR A 353 18.60 -7.46 -18.76
C TYR A 353 19.85 -7.19 -19.57
N GLN A 354 19.80 -7.45 -20.88
CA GLN A 354 20.92 -7.24 -21.81
C GLN A 354 22.24 -7.89 -21.34
N GLY A 355 22.16 -9.06 -20.71
CA GLY A 355 23.34 -9.80 -20.19
C GLY A 355 23.88 -9.27 -18.86
N ARG A 356 23.17 -8.34 -18.21
CA ARG A 356 23.52 -7.77 -16.91
C ARG A 356 22.53 -8.20 -15.83
N LYS A 357 23.02 -8.26 -14.59
CA LYS A 357 22.26 -8.59 -13.39
C LYS A 357 21.53 -7.38 -12.82
N GLU A 358 20.67 -6.81 -13.64
CA GLU A 358 19.95 -5.58 -13.32
C GLU A 358 18.56 -5.55 -13.95
N THR A 359 17.71 -4.64 -13.46
CA THR A 359 16.42 -4.37 -14.07
C THR A 359 16.59 -3.56 -15.37
N PRO A 360 15.58 -3.56 -16.26
CA PRO A 360 15.49 -2.53 -17.29
C PRO A 360 15.45 -1.13 -16.64
N PRO A 361 15.97 -0.08 -17.30
CA PRO A 361 15.80 1.29 -16.83
C PRO A 361 14.32 1.65 -16.71
N PHE A 362 13.92 2.22 -15.58
CA PHE A 362 12.53 2.57 -15.33
C PHE A 362 12.38 4.01 -14.84
N PRO A 363 11.50 4.80 -15.48
CA PRO A 363 11.23 6.16 -15.04
C PRO A 363 10.33 6.15 -13.81
N SER A 364 10.58 7.07 -12.88
CA SER A 364 9.72 7.37 -11.75
C SER A 364 9.51 8.86 -11.67
N THR A 365 8.25 9.28 -11.51
CA THR A 365 7.88 10.68 -11.44
C THR A 365 7.29 11.00 -10.08
N PHE A 366 7.75 12.07 -9.48
CA PHE A 366 7.33 12.52 -8.15
C PHE A 366 7.11 14.03 -8.15
N LEU A 367 6.37 14.53 -7.15
CA LEU A 367 6.27 15.96 -6.87
C LEU A 367 7.15 16.31 -5.68
N SER A 368 8.35 16.82 -5.94
CA SER A 368 9.19 17.37 -4.88
C SER A 368 8.50 18.57 -4.25
N PHE A 369 8.47 18.61 -2.91
CA PHE A 369 7.76 19.63 -2.13
C PHE A 369 6.28 19.81 -2.51
N ASP A 370 5.64 18.75 -3.02
CA ASP A 370 4.23 18.74 -3.46
C ASP A 370 3.90 19.67 -4.67
N PHE A 371 4.88 20.27 -5.35
CA PHE A 371 4.62 21.13 -6.52
C PHE A 371 5.64 21.06 -7.66
N ALA A 372 6.88 20.63 -7.41
CA ALA A 372 7.93 20.60 -8.42
C ALA A 372 8.04 19.18 -9.01
N PRO A 373 7.61 18.93 -10.26
CA PRO A 373 7.78 17.63 -10.89
C PRO A 373 9.26 17.27 -11.01
N VAL A 374 9.58 16.06 -10.55
CA VAL A 374 10.88 15.42 -10.68
C VAL A 374 10.68 14.08 -11.36
N LYS A 375 11.41 13.85 -12.44
CA LYS A 375 11.45 12.56 -13.13
C LYS A 375 12.85 11.99 -13.00
N ALA A 376 12.97 10.77 -12.51
CA ALA A 376 14.24 10.07 -12.39
C ALA A 376 14.16 8.73 -13.12
N THR A 377 15.18 8.39 -13.88
CA THR A 377 15.31 7.06 -14.48
C THR A 377 16.28 6.22 -13.65
N MET A 378 15.80 5.09 -13.16
CA MET A 378 16.54 4.25 -12.23
C MET A 378 16.82 2.86 -12.81
N VAL A 379 17.87 2.22 -12.30
CA VAL A 379 18.20 0.81 -12.52
C VAL A 379 18.49 0.19 -11.15
N LEU A 380 17.95 -1.01 -10.89
CA LEU A 380 18.33 -1.79 -9.71
C LEU A 380 19.38 -2.82 -10.13
N GLU A 381 20.62 -2.64 -9.64
CA GLU A 381 21.74 -3.55 -9.89
C GLU A 381 21.91 -4.53 -8.73
N GLN A 382 22.12 -5.81 -9.03
CA GLN A 382 22.42 -6.83 -8.03
C GLN A 382 23.89 -6.79 -7.62
N THR A 383 24.15 -6.64 -6.32
CA THR A 383 25.52 -6.79 -5.76
C THR A 383 25.83 -8.24 -5.37
N GLY A 384 24.82 -9.11 -5.37
CA GLY A 384 24.91 -10.55 -5.15
C GLY A 384 23.65 -11.26 -5.66
N PRO A 385 23.63 -12.61 -5.69
CA PRO A 385 22.44 -13.34 -6.13
C PRO A 385 21.28 -13.09 -5.17
N ILE A 386 20.06 -13.03 -5.71
CA ILE A 386 18.84 -13.05 -4.90
C ILE A 386 18.68 -14.44 -4.31
N ARG A 387 18.42 -14.51 -3.01
CA ARG A 387 18.14 -15.76 -2.30
C ARG A 387 16.64 -15.89 -2.05
N ILE A 388 16.07 -17.05 -2.31
CA ILE A 388 14.67 -17.35 -2.08
C ILE A 388 14.60 -18.54 -1.12
N ASP A 389 14.20 -18.27 0.12
CA ASP A 389 14.03 -19.27 1.17
C ASP A 389 12.54 -19.61 1.29
N SER A 390 12.15 -20.82 0.89
CA SER A 390 10.77 -21.30 0.97
C SER A 390 10.66 -22.43 1.98
N ARG A 391 9.74 -22.29 2.94
CA ARG A 391 9.33 -23.35 3.86
C ARG A 391 7.96 -23.85 3.47
N ILE A 392 7.91 -25.10 3.05
CA ILE A 392 6.71 -25.78 2.58
C ILE A 392 6.23 -26.69 3.71
N LYS A 393 4.98 -26.54 4.13
CA LYS A 393 4.32 -27.36 5.14
C LYS A 393 3.16 -28.09 4.51
N LEU A 394 3.26 -29.41 4.43
CA LEU A 394 2.20 -30.29 3.95
C LEU A 394 1.47 -30.88 5.15
N ARG A 395 0.20 -30.51 5.36
CA ARG A 395 -0.60 -31.04 6.46
C ARG A 395 -0.96 -32.50 6.20
N LEU A 396 -0.78 -33.37 7.20
CA LEU A 396 -0.99 -34.82 7.07
C LEU A 396 -2.46 -35.23 6.98
N SER A 397 -3.38 -34.43 7.53
CA SER A 397 -4.81 -34.77 7.59
C SER A 397 -5.54 -34.58 6.27
N ASP A 398 -5.23 -33.51 5.54
CA ASP A 398 -5.94 -33.10 4.32
C ASP A 398 -5.01 -32.82 3.11
N PHE A 399 -3.69 -32.96 3.29
CA PHE A 399 -2.66 -32.69 2.28
C PHE A 399 -2.64 -31.25 1.77
N THR A 400 -3.19 -30.30 2.53
CA THR A 400 -3.05 -28.87 2.24
C THR A 400 -1.59 -28.47 2.37
N THR A 401 -1.09 -27.78 1.35
CA THR A 401 0.28 -27.26 1.34
C THR A 401 0.26 -25.77 1.60
N VAL A 402 0.95 -25.34 2.65
CA VAL A 402 1.18 -23.93 2.96
C VAL A 402 2.65 -23.63 2.75
N THR A 403 2.97 -22.56 2.03
CA THR A 403 4.35 -22.14 1.80
C THR A 403 4.57 -20.73 2.32
N ASP A 404 5.57 -20.58 3.19
CA ASP A 404 6.10 -19.28 3.61
C ASP A 404 7.41 -19.04 2.85
N THR A 405 7.52 -17.92 2.13
CA THR A 405 8.72 -17.59 1.35
C THR A 405 9.27 -16.23 1.73
N TYR A 406 10.59 -16.17 1.96
CA TYR A 406 11.35 -14.94 2.11
C TYR A 406 12.32 -14.78 0.93
N VAL A 407 12.23 -13.66 0.25
CA VAL A 407 13.13 -13.28 -0.85
C VAL A 407 14.08 -12.20 -0.33
N ARG A 408 15.38 -12.47 -0.44
CA ARG A 408 16.46 -11.58 0.01
C ARG A 408 17.24 -11.09 -1.19
N ALA A 409 17.16 -9.79 -1.47
CA ALA A 409 17.69 -9.18 -2.67
C ALA A 409 18.71 -8.08 -2.33
N PRO A 410 20.02 -8.33 -2.51
CA PRO A 410 21.03 -7.29 -2.34
C PRO A 410 21.08 -6.40 -3.60
N LEU A 411 20.36 -5.27 -3.55
CA LEU A 411 20.15 -4.37 -4.69
C LEU A 411 20.68 -2.97 -4.40
N VAL A 412 21.45 -2.41 -5.33
CA VAL A 412 21.85 -1.00 -5.33
C VAL A 412 21.01 -0.25 -6.35
N ALA A 413 20.47 0.91 -5.97
CA ALA A 413 19.71 1.75 -6.89
C ALA A 413 20.65 2.75 -7.57
N HIS A 414 20.70 2.72 -8.89
CA HIS A 414 21.42 3.68 -9.73
C HIS A 414 20.44 4.69 -10.31
N VAL A 415 20.77 5.98 -10.22
CA VAL A 415 20.04 7.04 -10.92
C VAL A 415 20.85 7.40 -12.15
N THR A 416 20.26 7.16 -13.32
CA THR A 416 20.94 7.29 -14.61
C THR A 416 20.57 8.58 -15.34
N ASP A 417 19.39 9.13 -15.02
CA ASP A 417 18.88 10.36 -15.60
C ASP A 417 17.95 11.03 -14.58
N LEU A 418 17.94 12.37 -14.56
CA LEU A 418 17.16 13.16 -13.63
C LEU A 418 16.70 14.45 -14.30
N GLU A 419 15.41 14.75 -14.22
CA GLU A 419 14.82 15.99 -14.69
C GLU A 419 14.08 16.66 -13.53
N VAL A 420 14.31 17.96 -13.34
CA VAL A 420 13.61 18.78 -12.35
C VAL A 420 12.90 19.91 -13.08
N ASN A 421 11.57 19.98 -12.96
CA ASN A 421 10.74 20.95 -13.69
C ASN A 421 10.99 20.94 -15.21
N GLY A 422 11.21 19.77 -15.79
CA GLY A 422 11.53 19.58 -17.21
C GLY A 422 12.92 20.06 -17.62
N THR A 423 13.79 20.38 -16.66
CA THR A 423 15.20 20.69 -16.92
C THR A 423 16.04 19.47 -16.55
N PRO A 424 16.78 18.86 -17.51
CA PRO A 424 17.70 17.79 -17.21
C PRO A 424 18.81 18.24 -16.25
N LEU A 425 19.09 17.41 -15.26
CA LEU A 425 20.17 17.56 -14.30
C LEU A 425 21.10 16.37 -14.44
N ASP A 426 22.35 16.64 -14.81
CA ASP A 426 23.39 15.61 -14.92
C ASP A 426 23.75 15.08 -13.54
N VAL A 427 23.53 13.78 -13.32
CA VAL A 427 23.88 13.09 -12.07
C VAL A 427 25.20 12.33 -12.19
N GLY A 428 25.81 12.28 -13.37
CA GLY A 428 27.02 11.52 -13.61
C GLY A 428 26.79 10.00 -13.69
N PRO A 429 27.78 9.24 -14.18
CA PRO A 429 27.64 7.81 -14.46
C PRO A 429 27.66 6.92 -13.20
N ASP A 430 28.14 7.44 -12.07
CA ASP A 430 28.40 6.66 -10.85
C ASP A 430 27.32 6.86 -9.77
N CYS A 431 26.27 7.64 -10.06
CA CYS A 431 25.25 8.01 -9.08
C CYS A 431 24.41 6.82 -8.63
N ARG A 432 24.55 6.45 -7.35
CA ARG A 432 23.90 5.27 -6.78
C ARG A 432 23.76 5.35 -5.26
N THR A 433 23.01 4.43 -4.67
CA THR A 433 23.03 4.23 -3.21
C THR A 433 24.39 3.70 -2.75
N GLU A 434 24.90 4.22 -1.63
CA GLU A 434 26.21 3.86 -1.07
C GLU A 434 26.30 2.37 -0.71
N THR A 435 25.19 1.81 -0.22
CA THR A 435 25.03 0.38 0.06
C THR A 435 23.76 -0.15 -0.60
N SER A 436 23.53 -1.47 -0.48
CA SER A 436 22.28 -2.08 -0.93
C SER A 436 21.08 -1.51 -0.15
N LEU A 437 19.91 -1.50 -0.78
CA LEU A 437 18.63 -1.32 -0.09
C LEU A 437 18.53 -2.29 1.10
N THR A 438 17.99 -1.82 2.22
CA THR A 438 17.97 -2.61 3.47
C THR A 438 16.56 -2.79 4.01
N SER A 439 16.27 -3.98 4.50
CA SER A 439 15.04 -4.31 5.22
C SER A 439 15.37 -4.92 6.58
N VAL A 440 14.39 -4.92 7.48
CA VAL A 440 14.47 -5.73 8.69
C VAL A 440 14.32 -7.20 8.27
N ASP A 441 15.38 -7.98 8.45
CA ASP A 441 15.32 -9.44 8.24
C ASP A 441 14.71 -10.12 9.47
N PRO A 442 13.77 -11.08 9.31
CA PRO A 442 13.26 -11.87 10.43
C PRO A 442 14.33 -12.78 11.06
N ASP A 443 15.42 -13.09 10.36
CA ASP A 443 16.52 -13.92 10.83
C ASP A 443 17.90 -13.32 10.47
N PRO A 444 18.27 -12.19 11.11
CA PRO A 444 19.51 -11.48 10.79
C PRO A 444 20.77 -12.22 11.23
N ALA A 445 20.64 -13.22 12.11
CA ALA A 445 21.77 -14.02 12.58
C ALA A 445 22.30 -14.96 11.48
N ASN A 446 21.39 -15.53 10.69
CA ASN A 446 21.73 -16.42 9.58
C ASN A 446 21.84 -15.69 8.24
N HIS A 447 21.27 -14.47 8.15
CA HIS A 447 21.31 -13.63 6.96
C HIS A 447 21.89 -12.24 7.28
N PRO A 448 23.21 -12.15 7.56
CA PRO A 448 23.85 -10.87 7.78
C PRO A 448 24.07 -10.11 6.46
N GLY A 449 24.07 -8.79 6.54
CA GLY A 449 24.38 -7.90 5.41
C GLY A 449 23.21 -6.99 5.03
N ASP A 450 23.46 -6.13 4.04
CA ASP A 450 22.47 -5.19 3.52
C ASP A 450 21.72 -5.84 2.35
N HIS A 451 20.42 -6.06 2.55
CA HIS A 451 19.52 -6.58 1.51
C HIS A 451 18.07 -6.18 1.77
N LEU A 452 17.30 -6.10 0.68
CA LEU A 452 15.85 -6.02 0.70
C LEU A 452 15.27 -7.39 1.09
N VAL A 453 14.20 -7.39 1.89
CA VAL A 453 13.43 -8.59 2.23
C VAL A 453 11.99 -8.42 1.75
N LEU A 454 11.53 -9.37 0.94
CA LEU A 454 10.12 -9.52 0.58
C LEU A 454 9.59 -10.84 1.14
N TYR A 455 8.34 -10.84 1.58
CA TYR A 455 7.65 -12.01 2.10
C TYR A 455 6.42 -12.34 1.25
N GLY A 456 6.22 -13.63 1.01
CA GLY A 456 5.04 -14.17 0.36
C GLY A 456 4.57 -15.42 1.09
N ARG A 457 3.26 -15.55 1.22
CA ARG A 457 2.60 -16.75 1.72
C ARG A 457 1.68 -17.28 0.66
N GLY A 458 1.68 -18.59 0.44
CA GLY A 458 0.76 -19.24 -0.48
C GLY A 458 0.19 -20.52 0.09
N GLU A 459 -0.95 -20.93 -0.47
CA GLU A 459 -1.67 -22.13 -0.09
C GLU A 459 -2.13 -22.88 -1.33
N GLN A 460 -1.99 -24.21 -1.29
CA GLN A 460 -2.39 -25.12 -2.34
C GLN A 460 -3.18 -26.27 -1.73
N LEU A 461 -4.46 -26.34 -2.09
CA LEU A 461 -5.34 -27.48 -1.83
C LEU A 461 -5.34 -28.40 -3.05
N ILE A 462 -5.37 -29.72 -2.84
CA ILE A 462 -5.38 -30.68 -3.94
C ILE A 462 -6.61 -30.44 -4.83
N GLY A 463 -6.36 -30.26 -6.13
CA GLY A 463 -7.41 -30.07 -7.14
C GLY A 463 -7.98 -28.64 -7.22
N GLN A 464 -7.43 -27.69 -6.48
CA GLN A 464 -7.76 -26.27 -6.58
C GLN A 464 -6.58 -25.48 -7.15
N GLU A 465 -6.81 -24.23 -7.53
CA GLU A 465 -5.72 -23.32 -7.89
C GLU A 465 -4.96 -22.86 -6.65
N ALA A 466 -3.66 -22.60 -6.80
CA ALA A 466 -2.86 -21.99 -5.76
C ALA A 466 -3.39 -20.59 -5.44
N THR A 467 -3.34 -20.21 -4.16
CA THR A 467 -3.62 -18.85 -3.71
C THR A 467 -2.38 -18.25 -3.04
N GLY A 468 -2.25 -16.92 -3.11
CA GLY A 468 -1.08 -16.23 -2.57
C GLY A 468 0.18 -16.45 -3.41
N TYR A 469 1.34 -16.42 -2.76
CA TYR A 469 2.63 -16.61 -3.42
C TYR A 469 3.18 -18.02 -3.25
N LEU A 470 3.39 -18.71 -4.37
CA LEU A 470 4.24 -19.90 -4.46
C LEU A 470 5.29 -19.67 -5.55
N LEU A 471 6.49 -20.23 -5.39
CA LEU A 471 7.59 -20.00 -6.35
C LEU A 471 7.19 -20.32 -7.80
N LEU A 472 6.45 -21.40 -8.03
CA LEU A 472 6.09 -21.88 -9.37
C LEU A 472 4.87 -21.18 -9.99
N SER A 473 3.86 -20.86 -9.17
CA SER A 473 2.65 -20.18 -9.65
C SER A 473 2.80 -18.66 -9.68
N GLY A 474 3.81 -18.12 -8.99
CA GLY A 474 3.94 -16.69 -8.75
C GLY A 474 2.98 -16.22 -7.65
N GLY A 475 2.69 -14.91 -7.66
CA GLY A 475 1.82 -14.24 -6.71
C GLY A 475 2.47 -13.00 -6.09
N THR A 476 1.80 -12.45 -5.07
CA THR A 476 2.19 -11.18 -4.44
C THR A 476 3.19 -11.40 -3.31
N LEU A 477 4.26 -10.63 -3.37
CA LEU A 477 5.31 -10.46 -2.38
C LEU A 477 5.20 -9.05 -1.79
N SER A 478 5.37 -8.91 -0.48
CA SER A 478 5.31 -7.62 0.21
C SER A 478 6.50 -7.42 1.14
N GLY A 479 6.94 -6.18 1.29
CA GLY A 479 8.02 -5.85 2.20
C GLY A 479 8.09 -4.36 2.49
N GLU A 480 9.10 -3.97 3.24
CA GLU A 480 9.45 -2.58 3.50
C GLU A 480 10.97 -2.43 3.38
N THR A 481 11.43 -1.32 2.80
CA THR A 481 12.85 -1.05 2.65
C THR A 481 13.25 0.34 3.12
N SER A 482 14.52 0.48 3.46
CA SER A 482 15.22 1.72 3.66
C SER A 482 16.13 1.99 2.47
N ILE A 483 16.01 3.18 1.91
CA ILE A 483 16.89 3.67 0.85
C ILE A 483 18.13 4.29 1.53
N PRO A 484 19.35 3.76 1.32
CA PRO A 484 20.57 4.34 1.88
C PRO A 484 20.90 5.72 1.30
N ALA A 485 21.93 6.36 1.83
CA ALA A 485 22.46 7.60 1.25
C ALA A 485 22.94 7.36 -0.20
N PHE A 486 22.92 8.41 -1.00
CA PHE A 486 23.47 8.42 -2.35
C PHE A 486 24.94 8.84 -2.36
N THR A 487 25.70 8.29 -3.29
CA THR A 487 27.09 8.62 -3.53
C THR A 487 27.43 8.60 -5.02
N GLY A 488 28.44 9.37 -5.41
CA GLY A 488 28.93 9.42 -6.80
C GLY A 488 28.01 10.20 -7.73
N CYS A 489 27.09 10.99 -7.18
CA CYS A 489 26.15 11.83 -7.89
C CYS A 489 26.73 13.22 -8.06
N GLY A 490 26.91 13.64 -9.31
CA GLY A 490 27.39 14.99 -9.59
C GLY A 490 27.49 15.32 -11.06
N THR A 491 27.51 16.60 -11.36
CA THR A 491 27.61 17.10 -12.73
C THR A 491 29.04 16.99 -13.25
N ALA A 492 29.21 16.94 -14.56
CA ALA A 492 30.53 17.01 -15.20
C ALA A 492 31.39 18.23 -14.78
N ASP A 493 30.76 19.32 -14.34
CA ASP A 493 31.43 20.55 -13.88
C ASP A 493 31.83 20.50 -12.39
N GLY A 494 31.53 19.40 -11.69
CA GLY A 494 31.97 19.12 -10.32
C GLY A 494 30.99 19.54 -9.22
N GLU A 495 29.71 19.77 -9.54
CA GLU A 495 28.67 19.94 -8.52
C GLU A 495 28.36 18.60 -7.85
N ASP A 496 28.41 18.56 -6.52
CA ASP A 496 28.10 17.38 -5.71
C ASP A 496 26.59 17.35 -5.38
N LEU A 497 25.91 16.32 -5.88
CA LEU A 497 24.47 16.09 -5.72
C LEU A 497 24.15 15.02 -4.67
N ASP A 498 25.15 14.37 -4.06
CA ASP A 498 24.97 13.26 -3.11
C ASP A 498 24.03 13.65 -1.97
N ARG A 499 24.28 14.80 -1.36
CA ARG A 499 23.47 15.32 -0.25
C ARG A 499 22.06 15.69 -0.67
N LEU A 500 21.88 16.20 -1.89
CA LEU A 500 20.57 16.60 -2.39
C LEU A 500 19.70 15.37 -2.60
N LEU A 501 20.21 14.34 -3.29
CA LEU A 501 19.48 13.09 -3.50
C LEU A 501 19.24 12.35 -2.19
N THR A 502 20.24 12.27 -1.32
CA THR A 502 20.10 11.68 0.01
C THR A 502 19.01 12.36 0.84
N ALA A 503 18.98 13.70 0.84
CA ALA A 503 17.96 14.44 1.56
C ALA A 503 16.56 14.18 1.00
N SER A 504 16.44 14.02 -0.32
CA SER A 504 15.16 13.91 -1.04
C SER A 504 14.50 12.55 -0.90
N VAL A 505 15.24 11.44 -1.04
CA VAL A 505 14.63 10.10 -1.14
C VAL A 505 15.10 9.09 -0.09
N SER A 506 16.30 9.26 0.49
CA SER A 506 16.85 8.26 1.42
C SER A 506 16.12 8.23 2.76
N GLY A 507 15.93 7.05 3.34
CA GLY A 507 15.26 6.84 4.61
C GLY A 507 14.43 5.55 4.64
N PRO A 508 13.88 5.18 5.82
CA PRO A 508 13.05 3.99 6.02
C PRO A 508 11.58 4.21 5.61
N GLY A 509 10.73 3.19 5.75
CA GLY A 509 9.28 3.32 5.54
C GLY A 509 8.83 3.18 4.09
N ASN A 510 9.67 2.66 3.20
CA ASN A 510 9.32 2.48 1.79
C ASN A 510 8.69 1.11 1.59
N HIS A 511 7.35 1.05 1.59
CA HIS A 511 6.62 -0.18 1.33
C HIS A 511 6.79 -0.65 -0.12
N ILE A 512 6.95 -1.96 -0.29
CA ILE A 512 7.08 -2.61 -1.58
C ILE A 512 5.97 -3.65 -1.70
N LYS A 513 5.29 -3.62 -2.83
CA LYS A 513 4.37 -4.66 -3.27
C LYS A 513 4.77 -5.11 -4.65
N GLN A 514 5.32 -6.31 -4.73
CA GLN A 514 5.82 -6.93 -5.95
C GLN A 514 4.92 -8.11 -6.31
N VAL A 515 4.70 -8.32 -7.60
CA VAL A 515 4.02 -9.49 -8.14
C VAL A 515 5.02 -10.25 -9.00
N GLN A 516 5.19 -11.52 -8.72
CA GLN A 516 5.87 -12.46 -9.60
C GLN A 516 4.83 -13.16 -10.48
N GLY A 517 5.09 -13.25 -11.78
CA GLY A 517 4.28 -14.06 -12.68
C GLY A 517 4.51 -15.57 -12.47
N GLN A 518 3.67 -16.36 -13.13
CA GLN A 518 3.85 -17.79 -13.26
C GLN A 518 5.21 -18.11 -13.90
N THR A 519 5.94 -19.11 -13.38
CA THR A 519 7.28 -19.45 -13.89
C THR A 519 7.24 -20.41 -15.08
N CYS A 520 7.98 -20.14 -16.15
CA CYS A 520 8.22 -21.18 -17.15
C CYS A 520 9.35 -22.12 -16.70
N ALA A 521 9.07 -23.42 -16.65
CA ALA A 521 10.05 -24.46 -16.31
C ALA A 521 10.77 -24.95 -17.58
N ILE A 522 12.05 -24.66 -17.71
CA ILE A 522 12.76 -24.83 -18.99
C ILE A 522 12.99 -26.29 -19.35
N ALA A 523 13.27 -27.14 -18.35
CA ALA A 523 13.53 -28.56 -18.55
C ALA A 523 12.26 -29.37 -18.84
N ALA A 524 11.09 -28.85 -18.48
CA ALA A 524 9.79 -29.49 -18.66
C ALA A 524 8.72 -28.45 -19.03
N PRO A 525 8.82 -27.81 -20.21
CA PRO A 525 7.97 -26.68 -20.55
C PRO A 525 6.53 -27.13 -20.77
N VAL A 526 5.59 -26.38 -20.19
CA VAL A 526 4.15 -26.58 -20.39
C VAL A 526 3.66 -25.52 -21.38
N PHE A 527 3.42 -25.94 -22.62
CA PHE A 527 2.88 -25.06 -23.66
C PHE A 527 1.36 -24.94 -23.56
N PRO A 528 0.77 -23.83 -24.04
CA PRO A 528 -0.68 -23.68 -24.06
C PRO A 528 -1.34 -24.74 -24.95
N THR A 529 -2.48 -25.24 -24.50
CA THR A 529 -3.36 -26.10 -25.30
C THR A 529 -4.71 -25.41 -25.47
N PRO A 530 -5.60 -25.89 -26.35
CA PRO A 530 -6.96 -25.37 -26.42
C PRO A 530 -7.75 -25.49 -25.09
N GLU A 531 -7.28 -26.32 -24.16
CA GLU A 531 -7.97 -26.68 -22.92
C GLU A 531 -7.29 -26.12 -21.66
N THR A 532 -6.02 -25.72 -21.75
CA THR A 532 -5.22 -25.26 -20.60
C THR A 532 -4.35 -24.05 -20.94
N PRO A 533 -4.32 -23.02 -20.09
CA PRO A 533 -3.32 -21.96 -20.21
C PRO A 533 -1.91 -22.57 -20.07
N GLY A 534 -1.01 -22.15 -20.96
CA GLY A 534 0.39 -22.59 -20.93
C GLY A 534 1.17 -21.86 -19.85
N GLN A 535 2.30 -22.44 -19.45
CA GLN A 535 3.28 -21.79 -18.57
C GLN A 535 4.41 -21.16 -19.38
N CYS A 536 4.71 -21.74 -20.54
CA CYS A 536 5.79 -21.32 -21.42
C CYS A 536 5.24 -20.89 -22.79
N THR A 537 5.85 -19.85 -23.36
CA THR A 537 5.79 -19.57 -24.79
C THR A 537 6.65 -20.59 -25.56
N GLU A 538 6.45 -20.71 -26.88
CA GLU A 538 7.26 -21.62 -27.73
C GLU A 538 8.77 -21.34 -27.65
N ASP A 539 9.15 -20.10 -27.39
CA ASP A 539 10.54 -19.67 -27.21
C ASP A 539 11.02 -19.67 -25.74
N LEU A 540 10.30 -20.42 -24.89
CA LEU A 540 10.67 -20.73 -23.50
C LEU A 540 10.72 -19.50 -22.57
N GLN A 541 9.82 -18.55 -22.79
CA GLN A 541 9.57 -17.44 -21.88
C GLN A 541 8.33 -17.72 -21.02
N PRO A 542 8.18 -17.05 -19.87
CA PRO A 542 6.92 -17.06 -19.11
C PRO A 542 5.76 -16.65 -20.02
N TYR A 543 4.69 -17.45 -20.00
CA TYR A 543 3.53 -17.21 -20.86
C TYR A 543 2.76 -15.96 -20.44
N GLU A 544 2.62 -15.76 -19.12
CA GLU A 544 1.93 -14.63 -18.52
C GLU A 544 2.93 -13.56 -18.06
N ILE A 545 2.60 -12.30 -18.36
CA ILE A 545 3.30 -11.14 -17.83
C ILE A 545 2.46 -10.63 -16.64
N PRO A 546 3.03 -10.55 -15.43
CA PRO A 546 2.29 -10.13 -14.27
C PRO A 546 1.86 -8.68 -14.38
N VAL A 547 0.77 -8.35 -13.69
CA VAL A 547 0.27 -6.99 -13.53
C VAL A 547 0.67 -6.50 -12.15
N ALA A 548 1.16 -5.27 -12.04
CA ALA A 548 1.47 -4.70 -10.73
C ALA A 548 0.18 -4.38 -9.97
N GLU A 549 0.20 -4.67 -8.67
CA GLU A 549 -0.86 -4.34 -7.74
C GLU A 549 -0.45 -3.16 -6.87
N ARG A 550 -1.36 -2.20 -6.68
CA ARG A 550 -1.18 -1.09 -5.73
C ARG A 550 -1.47 -1.53 -4.29
#